data_AF-A0A0X8HGQ8-F1
#
_entry.id   AF-A0A0X8HGQ8-F1
#
_cell.length_a   1.000
_cell.length_b   1.000
_cell.length_c   1.000
_cell.angle_alpha   90.00
_cell.angle_beta   90.00
_cell.angle_gamma   90.00
#
_symmetry.space_group_name_H-M   'P 1'
#
loop_
_entity.id
_entity.type
_entity.pdbx_description
1 polymer ?
#
loop_
_entity_poly.entity_id
_entity_poly.type
_entity_poly.pdbx_seq_one_letter_code
_entity_poly.pdbx_strand_id
1 'polypeptide(L)'
;MVVLALLLAVSWAGSAAAQDRGTPRNVSMPIEGRSVAVAVAINKGQVLEFPRAVRVVSVGNPEIADIVVMGSRQLYVLGKSTGTTNVVLWDQGEQVEGALNVTVTHDLETLKSSLHQLLPGENIQVRSAQDGIVLSGQLSSAERLETALRLASRFGGEDAVLNLMQVGGAQQVMLDVKVAEVSRSLVKRLEANFNVFNVGSSAFRAGAVSGGASFPDAVFSDFGGDGRFSALPFAMGQTPIGPAVTEFAPATATIADTGIFASYQRGDYLLNLVLDAASREGVAKILAEPNLTTLTGQPAQFLAGGEFPIPVPQGNGQVAIEHKEFGVGLGFLPTVLDSGTINLQVNVEVSDLVPVNSLQVGVGSGVSTQFFVPALAKRSASSTVELATGQTIAIAGMLNENLRENVSKMPGLGDLPVLGVLFRSQEFIKEQTELVIFVTPRLARSFAPEQVRLPTGSFVPPSDLEFYLLGSFRSLEEGGDNPRQRPSSFDLELMSSRPDGGTEGRFGHDL
;
A
#
# COMPACT_ATOMS: atom_id res chain seq x y z
N MET A 1 -48.47 -47.31 12.22
CA MET A 1 -47.43 -46.27 12.40
C MET A 1 -46.82 -46.04 11.02
N VAL A 2 -47.18 -44.99 10.26
CA VAL A 2 -46.76 -43.56 10.40
C VAL A 2 -45.24 -43.51 10.10
N VAL A 3 -44.68 -42.95 9.01
CA VAL A 3 -44.73 -41.61 8.35
C VAL A 3 -44.03 -41.75 6.97
N LEU A 4 -44.59 -41.48 5.77
CA LEU A 4 -44.76 -40.23 4.99
C LEU A 4 -43.57 -39.21 4.95
N ALA A 5 -42.73 -39.25 3.91
CA ALA A 5 -41.91 -38.09 3.54
C ALA A 5 -41.87 -37.92 2.01
N LEU A 6 -42.32 -36.74 1.58
CA LEU A 6 -42.66 -36.32 0.22
C LEU A 6 -41.41 -35.79 -0.51
N LEU A 7 -41.21 -36.23 -1.76
CA LEU A 7 -40.21 -35.72 -2.70
C LEU A 7 -40.69 -34.40 -3.33
N LEU A 8 -39.85 -33.37 -3.33
CA LEU A 8 -40.02 -32.13 -4.11
C LEU A 8 -38.72 -31.82 -4.85
N ALA A 9 -38.60 -32.37 -6.07
CA ALA A 9 -37.60 -31.96 -7.04
C ALA A 9 -38.20 -30.83 -7.89
N VAL A 10 -37.73 -29.61 -7.67
CA VAL A 10 -38.11 -28.44 -8.48
C VAL A 10 -37.21 -28.41 -9.71
N SER A 11 -37.68 -28.96 -10.82
CA SER A 11 -37.08 -28.81 -12.14
C SER A 11 -37.43 -27.44 -12.72
N TRP A 12 -36.44 -26.55 -12.82
CA TRP A 12 -36.53 -25.34 -13.64
C TRP A 12 -36.44 -25.72 -15.11
N ALA A 13 -37.59 -25.87 -15.76
CA ALA A 13 -37.68 -25.90 -17.21
C ALA A 13 -37.48 -24.46 -17.73
N GLY A 14 -36.30 -24.20 -18.30
CA GLY A 14 -36.07 -23.00 -19.09
C GLY A 14 -36.92 -23.06 -20.36
N SER A 15 -38.01 -22.30 -20.38
CA SER A 15 -38.75 -22.04 -21.61
C SER A 15 -37.88 -21.16 -22.50
N ALA A 16 -37.20 -21.78 -23.46
CA ALA A 16 -36.70 -21.10 -24.63
C ALA A 16 -37.90 -20.49 -25.36
N ALA A 17 -38.02 -19.17 -25.34
CA ALA A 17 -38.99 -18.44 -26.15
C ALA A 17 -38.62 -18.64 -27.61
N ALA A 18 -39.27 -19.62 -28.24
CA ALA A 18 -39.25 -19.79 -29.66
C ALA A 18 -39.78 -18.50 -30.33
N GLN A 19 -39.05 -18.10 -31.36
CA GLN A 19 -39.26 -16.94 -32.19
C GLN A 19 -40.68 -16.90 -32.74
N ASP A 20 -41.51 -16.02 -32.19
CA ASP A 20 -42.92 -15.88 -32.58
C ASP A 20 -43.02 -15.07 -33.88
N ARG A 21 -42.84 -15.77 -35.01
CA ARG A 21 -43.15 -15.21 -36.34
C ARG A 21 -44.65 -15.32 -36.56
N GLY A 22 -45.37 -14.22 -36.31
CA GLY A 22 -46.67 -13.95 -36.92
C GLY A 22 -47.88 -14.69 -36.34
N THR A 23 -47.83 -15.14 -35.10
CA THR A 23 -48.99 -15.80 -34.48
C THR A 23 -50.07 -14.75 -34.18
N PRO A 24 -51.33 -14.98 -34.60
CA PRO A 24 -52.42 -14.03 -34.34
C PRO A 24 -52.61 -13.85 -32.84
N ARG A 25 -52.61 -12.59 -32.39
CA ARG A 25 -52.89 -12.27 -31.00
C ARG A 25 -54.40 -12.26 -30.80
N ASN A 26 -54.91 -13.19 -30.00
CA ASN A 26 -56.32 -13.23 -29.62
C ASN A 26 -56.64 -12.02 -28.74
N VAL A 27 -57.50 -11.14 -29.23
CA VAL A 27 -57.95 -9.94 -28.51
C VAL A 27 -59.36 -10.19 -27.99
N SER A 28 -59.56 -9.96 -26.68
CA SER A 28 -60.90 -9.96 -26.08
C SER A 28 -61.79 -8.93 -26.78
N MET A 29 -63.08 -9.23 -26.95
CA MET A 29 -64.01 -8.23 -27.48
C MET A 29 -64.03 -6.99 -26.60
N PRO A 30 -63.92 -5.78 -27.18
CA PRO A 30 -64.40 -4.60 -26.49
C PRO A 30 -65.90 -4.81 -26.25
N ILE A 31 -66.33 -4.64 -24.99
CA ILE A 31 -67.74 -4.63 -24.61
C ILE A 31 -68.16 -3.15 -24.63
N GLU A 32 -69.42 -2.82 -24.95
CA GLU A 32 -69.94 -1.44 -24.95
C GLU A 32 -69.33 -0.59 -23.81
N GLY A 33 -68.57 0.44 -24.19
CA GLY A 33 -67.91 1.37 -23.26
C GLY A 33 -66.49 1.02 -22.79
N ARG A 34 -65.91 -0.13 -23.16
CA ARG A 34 -64.56 -0.55 -22.73
C ARG A 34 -63.60 -0.65 -23.92
N SER A 35 -62.62 0.24 -23.98
CA SER A 35 -61.58 0.20 -25.01
C SER A 35 -60.49 -0.83 -24.67
N VAL A 36 -60.01 -1.55 -25.69
CA VAL A 36 -58.89 -2.48 -25.56
C VAL A 36 -57.62 -1.80 -26.09
N ALA A 37 -56.56 -1.79 -25.29
CA ALA A 37 -55.29 -1.19 -25.68
C ALA A 37 -54.41 -2.22 -26.42
N VAL A 38 -53.90 -1.85 -27.59
CA VAL A 38 -52.97 -2.66 -28.39
C VAL A 38 -51.72 -1.85 -28.67
N ALA A 39 -50.57 -2.40 -28.31
CA ALA A 39 -49.27 -1.79 -28.59
C ALA A 39 -48.64 -2.43 -29.83
N VAL A 40 -48.26 -1.60 -30.82
CA VAL A 40 -47.63 -2.03 -32.08
C VAL A 40 -46.34 -1.24 -32.26
N ALA A 41 -45.26 -1.86 -32.74
CA ALA A 41 -44.02 -1.16 -33.04
C ALA A 41 -44.08 -0.44 -34.41
N ILE A 42 -43.41 0.69 -34.55
CA ILE A 42 -43.27 1.40 -35.82
C ILE A 42 -42.66 0.48 -36.89
N ASN A 43 -43.18 0.54 -38.13
CA ASN A 43 -42.80 -0.33 -39.25
C ASN A 43 -43.03 -1.83 -39.02
N LYS A 44 -43.81 -2.20 -37.99
CA LYS A 44 -44.22 -3.57 -37.73
C LYS A 44 -45.73 -3.69 -37.84
N GLY A 45 -46.15 -4.87 -38.26
CA GLY A 45 -47.55 -5.26 -38.33
C GLY A 45 -47.91 -6.26 -37.25
N GLN A 46 -49.11 -6.14 -36.72
CA GLN A 46 -49.69 -7.14 -35.81
C GLN A 46 -51.04 -7.59 -36.33
N VAL A 47 -51.25 -8.90 -36.36
CA VAL A 47 -52.56 -9.50 -36.67
C VAL A 47 -53.33 -9.67 -35.36
N LEU A 48 -54.50 -9.05 -35.29
CA LEU A 48 -55.45 -9.18 -34.21
C LEU A 48 -56.58 -10.09 -34.65
N GLU A 49 -56.87 -11.10 -33.84
CA GLU A 49 -57.97 -12.04 -34.09
C GLU A 49 -59.10 -11.81 -33.08
N PHE A 50 -60.34 -11.71 -33.60
CA PHE A 50 -61.53 -11.41 -32.83
C PHE A 50 -62.49 -12.61 -32.72
N PRO A 51 -63.25 -12.73 -31.61
CA PRO A 51 -64.21 -13.82 -31.39
C PRO A 51 -65.40 -13.87 -32.35
N ARG A 52 -65.82 -12.73 -32.93
CA ARG A 52 -66.94 -12.59 -33.89
C ARG A 52 -66.49 -11.74 -35.06
N ALA A 53 -67.33 -11.69 -36.08
CA ALA A 53 -67.03 -10.91 -37.26
C ALA A 53 -66.94 -9.42 -36.92
N VAL A 54 -65.95 -8.72 -37.47
CA VAL A 54 -65.74 -7.29 -37.27
C VAL A 54 -65.51 -6.61 -38.60
N ARG A 55 -66.13 -5.44 -38.78
CA ARG A 55 -65.88 -4.52 -39.88
C ARG A 55 -65.29 -3.24 -39.33
N VAL A 56 -64.18 -2.79 -39.91
CA VAL A 56 -63.57 -1.51 -39.56
C VAL A 56 -64.30 -0.41 -40.31
N VAL A 57 -64.74 0.62 -39.59
CA VAL A 57 -65.50 1.72 -40.18
C VAL A 57 -64.73 3.04 -40.12
N SER A 58 -63.92 3.24 -39.08
CA SER A 58 -63.15 4.47 -38.93
C SER A 58 -61.86 4.27 -38.14
N VAL A 59 -60.78 4.83 -38.67
CA VAL A 59 -59.48 4.99 -38.01
C VAL A 59 -59.32 6.47 -37.69
N GLY A 60 -59.04 6.81 -36.44
CA GLY A 60 -58.96 8.21 -36.00
C GLY A 60 -57.88 9.00 -36.74
N ASN A 61 -56.64 8.48 -36.75
CA ASN A 61 -55.54 9.01 -37.54
C ASN A 61 -54.81 7.88 -38.30
N PRO A 62 -54.95 7.79 -39.64
CA PRO A 62 -54.28 6.79 -40.48
C PRO A 62 -52.78 7.05 -40.70
N GLU A 63 -52.26 8.24 -40.33
CA GLU A 63 -50.82 8.53 -40.36
C GLU A 63 -50.08 7.82 -39.20
N ILE A 64 -50.78 7.53 -38.11
CA ILE A 64 -50.22 6.84 -36.93
C ILE A 64 -50.25 5.32 -37.14
N ALA A 65 -51.42 4.76 -37.46
CA ALA A 65 -51.56 3.34 -37.74
C ALA A 65 -52.53 3.10 -38.89
N ASP A 66 -52.16 2.19 -39.78
CA ASP A 66 -52.97 1.76 -40.91
C ASP A 66 -53.58 0.39 -40.63
N ILE A 67 -54.80 0.18 -41.09
CA ILE A 67 -55.60 -0.96 -40.70
C ILE A 67 -56.19 -1.63 -41.93
N VAL A 68 -55.85 -2.90 -42.10
CA VAL A 68 -56.32 -3.70 -43.21
C VAL A 68 -57.10 -4.89 -42.67
N VAL A 69 -58.34 -5.04 -43.10
CA VAL A 69 -59.17 -6.20 -42.77
C VAL A 69 -58.76 -7.35 -43.68
N MET A 70 -58.25 -8.44 -43.09
CA MET A 70 -57.76 -9.61 -43.85
C MET A 70 -58.78 -10.76 -43.91
N GLY A 71 -59.85 -10.69 -43.11
CA GLY A 71 -60.95 -11.65 -43.11
C GLY A 71 -62.11 -11.18 -42.22
N SER A 72 -63.17 -11.97 -42.09
CA SER A 72 -64.33 -11.56 -41.28
C SER A 72 -63.99 -11.34 -39.80
N ARG A 73 -62.92 -11.94 -39.28
CA ARG A 73 -62.53 -11.93 -37.86
C ARG A 73 -61.09 -11.49 -37.59
N GLN A 74 -60.35 -11.05 -38.61
CA GLN A 74 -58.93 -10.76 -38.53
C GLN A 74 -58.61 -9.37 -39.06
N LEU A 75 -57.80 -8.64 -38.30
CA LEU A 75 -57.43 -7.27 -38.57
C LEU A 75 -55.92 -7.12 -38.48
N TYR A 76 -55.30 -6.59 -39.53
CA TYR A 76 -53.89 -6.25 -39.57
C TYR A 76 -53.71 -4.79 -39.18
N VAL A 77 -52.96 -4.53 -38.11
CA VAL A 77 -52.58 -3.18 -37.69
C VAL A 77 -51.12 -2.96 -38.06
N LEU A 78 -50.85 -1.99 -38.92
CA LEU A 78 -49.50 -1.55 -39.31
C LEU A 78 -49.19 -0.22 -38.61
N GLY A 79 -48.16 -0.19 -37.76
CA GLY A 79 -47.67 1.07 -37.18
C GLY A 79 -46.88 1.88 -38.21
N LYS A 80 -47.31 3.12 -38.49
CA LYS A 80 -46.65 4.05 -39.43
C LYS A 80 -45.85 5.13 -38.71
N SER A 81 -46.44 5.78 -37.70
CA SER A 81 -45.82 6.84 -36.91
C SER A 81 -46.10 6.66 -35.42
N THR A 82 -45.24 7.18 -34.55
CA THR A 82 -45.39 7.13 -33.09
C THR A 82 -46.63 7.91 -32.63
N GLY A 83 -47.35 7.38 -31.65
CA GLY A 83 -48.54 8.05 -31.09
C GLY A 83 -49.67 7.10 -30.72
N THR A 84 -50.82 7.66 -30.35
CA THR A 84 -52.03 6.89 -30.05
C THR A 84 -53.14 7.23 -31.02
N THR A 85 -53.79 6.21 -31.57
CA THR A 85 -54.94 6.35 -32.47
C THR A 85 -56.05 5.40 -32.05
N ASN A 86 -57.30 5.85 -32.21
CA ASN A 86 -58.46 5.06 -31.84
C ASN A 86 -59.10 4.47 -33.11
N VAL A 87 -59.58 3.23 -33.01
CA VAL A 87 -60.19 2.49 -34.11
C VAL A 87 -61.55 2.03 -33.66
N VAL A 88 -62.60 2.37 -34.41
CA VAL A 88 -63.96 1.96 -34.07
C VAL A 88 -64.34 0.73 -34.87
N LEU A 89 -64.74 -0.32 -34.17
CA LEU A 89 -65.11 -1.64 -34.70
C LEU A 89 -66.64 -1.77 -34.71
N TRP A 90 -67.20 -2.18 -35.84
CA TRP A 90 -68.64 -2.36 -36.04
C TRP A 90 -68.93 -3.82 -36.40
N ASP A 91 -70.11 -4.31 -36.04
CA ASP A 91 -70.61 -5.63 -36.48
C ASP A 91 -71.28 -5.53 -37.87
N GLN A 92 -71.62 -6.69 -38.47
CA GLN A 92 -72.36 -6.81 -39.72
C GLN A 92 -73.76 -6.16 -39.67
N GLY A 93 -74.34 -5.98 -38.47
CA GLY A 93 -75.61 -5.28 -38.25
C GLY A 93 -75.49 -3.75 -38.11
N GLU A 94 -74.36 -3.15 -38.46
CA GLU A 94 -74.07 -1.71 -38.33
C GLU A 94 -74.13 -1.16 -36.90
N GLN A 95 -73.98 -2.02 -35.89
CA GLN A 95 -73.86 -1.61 -34.49
C GLN A 95 -72.38 -1.52 -34.09
N VAL A 96 -72.07 -0.54 -33.24
CA VAL A 96 -70.73 -0.35 -32.70
C VAL A 96 -70.45 -1.45 -31.68
N GLU A 97 -69.53 -2.36 -32.01
CA GLU A 97 -69.08 -3.42 -31.09
C GLU A 97 -68.08 -2.88 -30.07
N GLY A 98 -67.27 -1.89 -30.45
CA GLY A 98 -66.41 -1.18 -29.51
C GLY A 98 -65.25 -0.41 -30.15
N ALA A 99 -64.33 0.06 -29.32
CA ALA A 99 -63.17 0.85 -29.74
C ALA A 99 -61.85 0.20 -29.33
N LEU A 100 -60.86 0.25 -30.22
CA LEU A 100 -59.49 -0.18 -29.99
C LEU A 100 -58.61 1.07 -29.83
N ASN A 101 -57.82 1.14 -28.76
CA ASN A 101 -56.80 2.17 -28.60
C ASN A 101 -55.48 1.56 -29.06
N VAL A 102 -55.01 1.96 -30.24
CA VAL A 102 -53.73 1.52 -30.79
C VAL A 102 -52.65 2.52 -30.39
N THR A 103 -51.67 2.05 -29.62
CA THR A 103 -50.47 2.81 -29.28
C THR A 103 -49.32 2.31 -30.14
N VAL A 104 -48.81 3.18 -31.01
CA VAL A 104 -47.62 2.90 -31.81
C VAL A 104 -46.39 3.41 -31.07
N THR A 105 -45.47 2.51 -30.73
CA THR A 105 -44.22 2.81 -30.04
C THR A 105 -43.01 2.50 -30.91
N HIS A 106 -41.83 2.95 -30.49
CA HIS A 106 -40.55 2.49 -31.04
C HIS A 106 -40.38 0.97 -30.89
N ASP A 107 -39.52 0.36 -31.71
CA ASP A 107 -39.17 -1.07 -31.62
C ASP A 107 -38.24 -1.33 -30.43
N LEU A 108 -38.84 -1.38 -29.24
CA LEU A 108 -38.13 -1.61 -27.99
C LEU A 108 -37.60 -3.04 -27.89
N GLU A 109 -38.19 -4.01 -28.59
CA GLU A 109 -37.81 -5.42 -28.46
C GLU A 109 -36.49 -5.70 -29.20
N THR A 110 -36.34 -5.11 -30.38
CA THR A 110 -35.05 -5.12 -31.10
C THR A 110 -33.98 -4.35 -30.34
N LEU A 111 -34.32 -3.22 -29.70
CA LEU A 111 -33.38 -2.48 -28.86
C LEU A 111 -32.95 -3.29 -27.63
N LYS A 112 -33.89 -3.89 -26.90
CA LYS A 112 -33.61 -4.72 -25.72
C LYS A 112 -32.72 -5.90 -26.06
N SER A 113 -33.02 -6.62 -27.15
CA SER A 113 -32.19 -7.74 -27.59
C SER A 113 -30.77 -7.30 -28.00
N SER A 114 -30.65 -6.16 -28.70
CA SER A 114 -29.34 -5.59 -29.06
C SER A 114 -28.53 -5.18 -27.82
N LEU A 115 -29.17 -4.54 -26.84
CA LEU A 115 -28.54 -4.18 -25.56
C LEU A 115 -28.09 -5.43 -24.79
N HIS A 116 -28.90 -6.48 -24.77
CA HIS A 116 -28.56 -7.71 -24.06
C HIS A 116 -27.40 -8.49 -24.72
N GLN A 117 -27.26 -8.39 -26.05
CA GLN A 117 -26.15 -9.00 -26.79
C GLN A 117 -24.84 -8.24 -26.63
N LEU A 118 -24.87 -6.90 -26.64
CA LEU A 118 -23.67 -6.05 -26.59
C LEU A 118 -23.21 -5.74 -25.16
N LEU A 119 -24.15 -5.67 -24.21
CA LEU A 119 -23.90 -5.39 -22.80
C LEU A 119 -24.44 -6.54 -21.93
N PRO A 120 -23.83 -7.74 -22.02
CA PRO A 120 -24.27 -8.88 -21.24
C PRO A 120 -24.09 -8.62 -19.73
N GLY A 121 -25.12 -8.94 -18.95
CA GLY A 121 -25.10 -8.82 -17.49
C GLY A 121 -25.45 -7.43 -16.94
N GLU A 122 -25.69 -6.44 -17.80
CA GLU A 122 -26.15 -5.12 -17.36
C GLU A 122 -27.67 -5.09 -17.16
N ASN A 123 -28.11 -4.50 -16.04
CA ASN A 123 -29.53 -4.36 -15.71
C ASN A 123 -30.10 -3.06 -16.30
N ILE A 124 -30.26 -3.04 -17.63
CA ILE A 124 -30.83 -1.90 -18.36
C ILE A 124 -32.32 -2.13 -18.60
N GLN A 125 -33.15 -1.26 -18.04
CA GLN A 125 -34.58 -1.21 -18.30
C GLN A 125 -34.88 -0.19 -19.40
N VAL A 126 -35.58 -0.65 -20.43
CA VAL A 126 -35.99 0.17 -21.58
C VAL A 126 -37.50 0.35 -21.54
N ARG A 127 -37.95 1.61 -21.50
CA ARG A 127 -39.37 1.99 -21.55
C ARG A 127 -39.59 3.00 -22.68
N SER A 128 -40.75 2.97 -23.31
CA SER A 128 -41.17 4.04 -24.22
C SER A 128 -41.86 5.15 -23.41
N ALA A 129 -41.56 6.40 -23.75
CA ALA A 129 -42.25 7.57 -23.23
C ALA A 129 -42.65 8.49 -24.39
N GLN A 130 -43.91 8.39 -24.81
CA GLN A 130 -44.46 9.14 -25.95
C GLN A 130 -43.56 9.02 -27.19
N ASP A 131 -42.84 10.09 -27.52
CA ASP A 131 -41.98 10.18 -28.70
C ASP A 131 -40.54 9.72 -28.45
N GLY A 132 -40.22 9.29 -27.22
CA GLY A 132 -38.87 8.95 -26.80
C GLY A 132 -38.69 7.59 -26.14
N ILE A 133 -37.43 7.26 -25.87
CA ILE A 133 -36.98 6.06 -25.17
C ILE A 133 -36.38 6.49 -23.84
N VAL A 134 -36.88 5.91 -22.75
CA VAL A 134 -36.32 6.10 -21.41
C VAL A 134 -35.45 4.91 -21.09
N LEU A 135 -34.18 5.17 -20.79
CA LEU A 135 -33.25 4.19 -20.27
C LEU A 135 -33.09 4.42 -18.77
N SER A 136 -33.28 3.36 -17.97
CA SER A 136 -33.07 3.40 -16.53
C SER A 136 -32.38 2.13 -16.06
N GLY A 137 -31.55 2.22 -15.02
CA GLY A 137 -30.79 1.09 -14.53
C GLY A 137 -29.46 1.52 -13.93
N GLN A 138 -28.69 0.55 -13.45
CA GLN A 138 -27.36 0.78 -12.90
C GLN A 138 -26.33 0.04 -13.76
N LEU A 139 -25.30 0.76 -14.22
CA LEU A 139 -24.26 0.21 -15.09
C LEU A 139 -22.92 0.10 -14.37
N SER A 140 -22.07 -0.85 -14.77
CA SER A 140 -20.76 -1.04 -14.12
C SER A 140 -19.72 0.04 -14.45
N SER A 141 -19.82 0.71 -15.60
CA SER A 141 -18.83 1.70 -16.05
C SER A 141 -19.45 2.82 -16.91
N ALA A 142 -18.72 3.93 -17.02
CA ALA A 142 -19.13 5.07 -17.84
C ALA A 142 -19.06 4.77 -19.35
N GLU A 143 -18.13 3.93 -19.78
CA GLU A 143 -17.97 3.52 -21.19
C GLU A 143 -19.18 2.72 -21.69
N ARG A 144 -19.70 1.82 -20.85
CA ARG A 144 -20.94 1.08 -21.13
C ARG A 144 -22.16 1.99 -21.20
N LEU A 145 -22.22 3.01 -20.35
CA LEU A 145 -23.31 4.00 -20.39
C LEU A 145 -23.32 4.76 -21.72
N GLU A 146 -22.16 5.21 -22.20
CA GLU A 146 -22.05 5.88 -23.50
C GLU A 146 -22.46 4.96 -24.66
N THR A 147 -22.08 3.69 -24.60
CA THR A 147 -22.46 2.68 -25.59
C THR A 147 -23.97 2.43 -25.60
N ALA A 148 -24.60 2.31 -24.42
CA ALA A 148 -26.04 2.16 -24.30
C ALA A 148 -26.81 3.37 -24.86
N LEU A 149 -26.32 4.58 -24.62
CA LEU A 149 -26.90 5.81 -25.18
C LEU A 149 -26.80 5.84 -26.70
N ARG A 150 -25.61 5.58 -27.26
CA ARG A 150 -25.39 5.50 -28.72
C ARG A 150 -26.33 4.51 -29.40
N LEU A 151 -26.60 3.37 -28.77
CA LEU A 151 -27.55 2.38 -29.29
C LEU A 151 -28.98 2.92 -29.23
N ALA A 152 -29.44 3.43 -28.09
CA ALA A 152 -30.80 3.94 -27.96
C ALA A 152 -31.07 5.14 -28.90
N SER A 153 -30.11 6.03 -29.11
CA SER A 153 -30.24 7.17 -30.03
C SER A 153 -30.47 6.74 -31.48
N ARG A 154 -29.99 5.55 -31.88
CA ARG A 154 -30.30 5.00 -33.21
C ARG A 154 -31.74 4.54 -33.38
N PHE A 155 -32.43 4.21 -32.28
CA PHE A 155 -33.82 3.73 -32.32
C PHE A 155 -34.84 4.85 -32.01
N GLY A 156 -34.50 5.82 -31.16
CA GLY A 156 -35.39 6.92 -30.77
C GLY A 156 -35.07 8.27 -31.41
N GLY A 157 -33.92 8.44 -32.07
CA GLY A 157 -33.39 9.76 -32.45
C GLY A 157 -32.56 10.40 -31.33
N GLU A 158 -31.64 11.31 -31.66
CA GLU A 158 -30.69 11.89 -30.69
C GLU A 158 -31.40 12.68 -29.57
N ASP A 159 -32.47 13.42 -29.89
CA ASP A 159 -33.18 14.29 -28.94
C ASP A 159 -34.27 13.57 -28.14
N ALA A 160 -34.61 12.32 -28.48
CA ALA A 160 -35.72 11.59 -27.86
C ALA A 160 -35.27 10.49 -26.89
N VAL A 161 -34.00 10.48 -26.45
CA VAL A 161 -33.51 9.52 -25.45
C VAL A 161 -33.36 10.20 -24.09
N LEU A 162 -34.17 9.77 -23.12
CA LEU A 162 -34.05 10.22 -21.74
C LEU A 162 -33.18 9.25 -20.94
N ASN A 163 -31.99 9.72 -20.54
CA ASN A 163 -31.07 8.96 -19.71
C ASN A 163 -31.38 9.12 -18.22
N LEU A 164 -31.92 8.08 -17.60
CA LEU A 164 -32.08 7.94 -16.14
C LEU A 164 -31.17 6.82 -15.59
N MET A 165 -30.16 6.41 -16.35
CA MET A 165 -29.21 5.40 -15.91
C MET A 165 -28.16 6.02 -14.98
N GLN A 166 -27.71 5.24 -13.99
CA GLN A 166 -26.66 5.64 -13.07
C GLN A 166 -25.44 4.72 -13.25
N VAL A 167 -24.24 5.28 -13.27
CA VAL A 167 -23.01 4.46 -13.18
C VAL A 167 -22.87 4.03 -11.72
N GLY A 168 -22.94 2.73 -11.51
CA GLY A 168 -22.93 2.11 -10.20
C GLY A 168 -21.55 2.07 -9.58
N GLY A 169 -21.46 2.62 -8.37
CA GLY A 169 -20.34 2.46 -7.45
C GLY A 169 -19.06 3.16 -7.92
N ALA A 170 -18.61 4.18 -7.19
CA ALA A 170 -17.24 4.63 -7.34
C ALA A 170 -16.34 3.49 -6.86
N GLN A 171 -15.70 2.79 -7.79
CA GLN A 171 -14.83 1.67 -7.47
C GLN A 171 -13.65 2.20 -6.66
N GLN A 172 -13.55 1.75 -5.41
CA GLN A 172 -12.44 2.08 -4.53
C GLN A 172 -11.28 1.15 -4.86
N VAL A 173 -10.12 1.73 -5.09
CA VAL A 173 -8.87 1.01 -5.29
C VAL A 173 -7.98 1.32 -4.10
N MET A 174 -7.50 0.25 -3.48
CA MET A 174 -6.47 0.30 -2.47
C MET A 174 -5.17 -0.18 -3.08
N LEU A 175 -4.10 0.57 -2.84
CA LEU A 175 -2.76 0.24 -3.27
C LEU A 175 -1.94 -0.16 -2.03
N ASP A 176 -1.40 -1.38 -2.04
CA ASP A 176 -0.40 -1.81 -1.06
C ASP A 176 0.98 -1.73 -1.74
N VAL A 177 1.90 -1.02 -1.11
CA VAL A 177 3.29 -0.91 -1.56
C VAL A 177 4.20 -1.56 -0.54
N LYS A 178 5.24 -2.24 -1.00
CA LYS A 178 6.29 -2.78 -0.13
C LYS A 178 7.64 -2.29 -0.61
N VAL A 179 8.33 -1.53 0.22
CA VAL A 179 9.70 -1.09 0.00
C VAL A 179 10.59 -1.89 0.93
N ALA A 180 11.39 -2.78 0.38
CA ALA A 180 12.31 -3.61 1.15
C ALA A 180 13.75 -3.27 0.77
N GLU A 181 14.56 -2.92 1.78
CA GLU A 181 15.99 -2.73 1.63
C GLU A 181 16.77 -3.63 2.58
N VAL A 182 17.85 -4.20 2.09
CA VAL A 182 18.82 -4.96 2.88
C VAL A 182 20.21 -4.39 2.61
N SER A 183 20.88 -3.94 3.66
CA SER A 183 22.28 -3.54 3.62
C SER A 183 23.13 -4.55 4.38
N ARG A 184 24.23 -5.00 3.78
CA ARG A 184 25.17 -5.95 4.35
C ARG A 184 26.56 -5.32 4.30
N SER A 185 27.29 -5.38 5.40
CA SER A 185 28.69 -4.99 5.47
C SER A 185 29.54 -6.15 5.99
N LEU A 186 30.70 -6.34 5.39
CA LEU A 186 31.69 -7.34 5.80
C LEU A 186 33.05 -6.65 5.81
N VAL A 187 33.69 -6.60 6.98
CA VAL A 187 35.04 -6.10 7.15
C VAL A 187 35.91 -7.23 7.66
N LYS A 188 36.89 -7.65 6.86
CA LYS A 188 37.94 -8.60 7.27
C LYS A 188 39.27 -7.87 7.33
N ARG A 189 39.97 -8.00 8.44
CA ARG A 189 41.24 -7.34 8.68
C ARG A 189 42.22 -8.33 9.26
N LEU A 190 43.43 -8.34 8.73
CA LEU A 190 44.53 -9.17 9.22
C LEU A 190 45.80 -8.32 9.17
N GLU A 191 46.34 -7.97 10.33
CA GLU A 191 47.50 -7.11 10.48
C GLU A 191 48.56 -7.83 11.32
N ALA A 192 49.80 -7.79 10.85
CA ALA A 192 50.95 -8.29 11.58
C ALA A 192 51.94 -7.16 11.81
N ASN A 193 52.04 -6.73 13.06
CA ASN A 193 52.86 -5.61 13.49
C ASN A 193 53.96 -6.18 14.37
N PHE A 194 55.22 -6.11 13.92
CA PHE A 194 56.34 -6.46 14.76
C PHE A 194 57.36 -5.33 14.80
N ASN A 195 58.10 -5.27 15.90
CA ASN A 195 59.28 -4.44 16.02
C ASN A 195 60.39 -5.27 16.65
N VAL A 196 61.55 -5.26 16.02
CA VAL A 196 62.76 -5.92 16.52
C VAL A 196 63.86 -4.87 16.61
N PHE A 197 64.52 -4.78 17.76
CA PHE A 197 65.63 -3.86 17.94
C PHE A 197 66.75 -4.44 18.82
N ASN A 198 67.97 -3.97 18.56
CA ASN A 198 69.13 -4.22 19.40
C ASN A 198 69.56 -2.91 20.10
N VAL A 199 69.59 -2.91 21.44
CA VAL A 199 69.96 -1.79 22.32
C VAL A 199 71.33 -2.02 22.99
N GLY A 200 72.22 -2.75 22.34
CA GLY A 200 73.52 -3.08 22.92
C GLY A 200 74.40 -1.85 23.16
N SER A 201 75.42 -2.00 24.01
CA SER A 201 76.35 -0.92 24.40
C SER A 201 77.30 -0.46 23.27
N SER A 202 77.08 -0.90 22.03
CA SER A 202 77.86 -0.54 20.84
C SER A 202 77.23 0.62 20.07
N ALA A 203 78.05 1.43 19.38
CA ALA A 203 77.61 2.57 18.58
C ALA A 203 76.70 2.23 17.38
N PHE A 204 76.53 0.94 17.05
CA PHE A 204 75.68 0.47 15.96
C PHE A 204 74.32 0.00 16.50
N ARG A 205 73.24 0.67 16.10
CA ARG A 205 71.85 0.32 16.41
C ARG A 205 71.14 -0.06 15.11
N ALA A 206 70.42 -1.18 15.12
CA ALA A 206 69.64 -1.65 13.98
C ALA A 206 68.31 -2.25 14.44
N GLY A 207 67.29 -2.13 13.60
CA GLY A 207 65.97 -2.70 13.86
C GLY A 207 65.12 -2.80 12.61
N ALA A 208 64.02 -3.55 12.71
CA ALA A 208 63.01 -3.67 11.67
C ALA A 208 61.60 -3.48 12.26
N VAL A 209 60.71 -2.86 11.48
CA VAL A 209 59.28 -2.71 11.81
C VAL A 209 58.42 -3.15 10.63
N SER A 210 57.21 -3.62 10.93
CA SER A 210 56.18 -3.91 9.93
C SER A 210 54.81 -3.38 10.37
N GLY A 211 53.88 -3.24 9.41
CA GLY A 211 52.46 -3.07 9.70
C GLY A 211 52.10 -1.76 10.44
N GLY A 212 52.91 -0.71 10.30
CA GLY A 212 52.67 0.56 11.00
C GLY A 212 53.27 0.65 12.40
N ALA A 213 54.00 -0.38 12.85
CA ALA A 213 54.87 -0.26 14.03
C ALA A 213 55.95 0.80 13.80
N SER A 214 56.31 1.55 14.84
CA SER A 214 57.39 2.55 14.82
C SER A 214 58.46 2.23 15.87
N PHE A 215 59.65 2.80 15.69
CA PHE A 215 60.70 2.73 16.68
C PHE A 215 60.50 3.81 17.76
N PRO A 216 60.82 3.54 19.04
CA PRO A 216 60.85 4.58 20.06
C PRO A 216 61.92 5.65 19.75
N ASP A 217 61.54 6.92 19.78
CA ASP A 217 62.42 8.07 19.47
C ASP A 217 63.61 8.18 20.44
N ALA A 218 63.37 7.87 21.72
CA ALA A 218 64.38 7.84 22.78
C ALA A 218 65.53 6.82 22.56
N VAL A 219 65.39 5.89 21.62
CA VAL A 219 66.42 4.87 21.30
C VAL A 219 67.37 5.35 20.18
N PHE A 220 67.07 6.44 19.46
CA PHE A 220 67.87 6.91 18.31
C PHE A 220 68.36 8.37 18.42
N SER A 221 68.02 9.08 19.50
CA SER A 221 68.27 10.52 19.69
C SER A 221 69.72 10.98 19.95
N ASP A 222 70.73 10.14 19.73
CA ASP A 222 72.16 10.53 19.92
C ASP A 222 72.77 11.31 18.74
N PHE A 223 72.04 11.52 17.64
CA PHE A 223 72.53 12.26 16.47
C PHE A 223 71.89 13.64 16.34
N GLY A 224 72.22 14.56 17.26
CA GLY A 224 71.85 15.97 17.12
C GLY A 224 72.23 16.80 18.33
N GLY A 225 73.31 17.57 18.23
CA GLY A 225 73.81 18.42 19.31
C GLY A 225 72.86 19.58 19.63
N ASP A 226 72.14 19.48 20.75
CA ASP A 226 71.83 20.64 21.60
C ASP A 226 71.40 20.20 23.03
N GLY A 227 72.36 19.76 23.84
CA GLY A 227 72.46 19.98 25.29
C GLY A 227 71.23 19.86 26.22
N ARG A 228 70.20 19.04 25.94
CA ARG A 228 69.10 18.80 26.89
C ARG A 228 68.96 17.32 27.26
N PHE A 229 69.04 17.09 28.57
CA PHE A 229 69.05 15.79 29.24
C PHE A 229 67.78 14.97 28.99
N SER A 230 67.92 13.75 28.48
CA SER A 230 67.03 12.63 28.78
C SER A 230 67.89 11.51 29.39
N ALA A 231 67.83 11.40 30.71
CA ALA A 231 68.61 10.43 31.47
C ALA A 231 67.97 9.04 31.35
N LEU A 232 68.71 8.09 30.76
CA LEU A 232 68.45 6.67 30.88
C LEU A 232 68.52 6.26 32.37
N PRO A 233 67.49 5.65 32.98
CA PRO A 233 67.64 4.99 34.27
C PRO A 233 67.95 3.50 34.03
N PHE A 234 69.01 3.19 33.29
CA PHE A 234 69.60 1.86 33.31
C PHE A 234 70.81 1.84 34.25
N ALA A 235 70.57 2.21 35.50
CA ALA A 235 71.50 2.01 36.59
C ALA A 235 70.82 1.16 37.67
N MET A 236 71.19 -0.11 37.72
CA MET A 236 71.16 -0.99 38.89
C MET A 236 69.79 -1.21 39.57
N GLY A 237 69.03 -2.21 39.10
CA GLY A 237 68.24 -3.08 39.98
C GLY A 237 67.08 -2.49 40.79
N GLN A 238 66.41 -1.42 40.34
CA GLN A 238 65.17 -0.95 40.97
C GLN A 238 64.02 -0.87 39.97
N THR A 239 62.91 -1.54 40.28
CA THR A 239 61.60 -1.34 39.63
C THR A 239 61.09 0.08 39.91
N PRO A 240 60.80 0.91 38.90
CA PRO A 240 60.29 2.26 39.14
C PRO A 240 58.80 2.23 39.47
N ILE A 241 58.47 2.63 40.70
CA ILE A 241 57.14 3.08 41.12
C ILE A 241 57.20 4.61 41.11
N GLY A 242 56.69 5.27 40.07
CA GLY A 242 56.71 6.74 39.93
C GLY A 242 56.58 7.16 38.47
N PRO A 243 56.08 8.39 38.18
CA PRO A 243 55.29 8.66 36.98
C PRO A 243 56.12 8.37 35.73
N ALA A 244 55.67 7.33 35.01
CA ALA A 244 56.24 6.94 33.73
C ALA A 244 56.18 8.14 32.78
N VAL A 245 57.36 8.63 32.40
CA VAL A 245 57.49 9.44 31.18
C VAL A 245 56.87 8.64 30.04
N THR A 246 55.92 9.25 29.33
CA THR A 246 55.11 8.69 28.23
C THR A 246 55.91 8.23 27.00
N GLU A 247 57.24 8.13 27.11
CA GLU A 247 58.19 8.01 25.99
C GLU A 247 58.93 6.65 25.96
N PHE A 248 58.70 5.77 26.94
CA PHE A 248 59.19 4.38 26.94
C PHE A 248 58.19 3.36 26.37
N ALA A 249 57.10 3.81 25.75
CA ALA A 249 56.24 2.93 24.98
C ALA A 249 56.68 2.98 23.51
N PRO A 250 57.32 1.94 22.92
CA PRO A 250 57.22 1.75 21.46
C PRO A 250 55.76 1.96 21.09
N ALA A 251 55.46 2.74 20.03
CA ALA A 251 54.06 3.02 19.66
C ALA A 251 53.28 1.73 19.81
N THR A 252 52.42 1.70 20.85
CA THR A 252 51.94 0.42 21.38
C THR A 252 51.36 -0.30 20.20
N ALA A 253 51.89 -1.48 19.88
CA ALA A 253 51.26 -2.31 18.89
C ALA A 253 49.89 -2.66 19.48
N THR A 254 48.89 -1.84 19.14
CA THR A 254 47.58 -1.83 19.76
C THR A 254 46.75 -2.88 19.06
N ILE A 255 46.21 -3.80 19.84
CA ILE A 255 45.13 -4.66 19.38
C ILE A 255 43.87 -3.80 19.48
N ALA A 256 43.28 -3.45 18.34
CA ALA A 256 42.09 -2.60 18.35
C ALA A 256 40.84 -3.39 18.80
N ASP A 257 40.71 -4.64 18.35
CA ASP A 257 39.54 -5.49 18.64
C ASP A 257 39.94 -6.94 18.99
N THR A 258 40.53 -7.68 18.03
CA THR A 258 40.73 -9.14 18.14
C THR A 258 42.13 -9.52 17.71
N GLY A 259 43.04 -9.73 18.67
CA GLY A 259 44.44 -10.00 18.35
C GLY A 259 45.22 -10.69 19.46
N ILE A 260 46.42 -11.13 19.11
CA ILE A 260 47.38 -11.83 19.98
C ILE A 260 48.64 -10.97 20.05
N PHE A 261 49.15 -10.78 21.27
CA PHE A 261 50.40 -10.09 21.55
C PHE A 261 51.43 -11.07 22.10
N ALA A 262 52.66 -10.97 21.62
CA ALA A 262 53.83 -11.66 22.17
C ALA A 262 54.99 -10.67 22.29
N SER A 263 55.67 -10.69 23.43
CA SER A 263 56.91 -9.93 23.64
C SER A 263 58.00 -10.84 24.17
N TYR A 264 59.19 -10.68 23.63
CA TYR A 264 60.38 -11.42 24.01
C TYR A 264 61.55 -10.46 24.17
N GLN A 265 62.15 -10.45 25.36
CA GLN A 265 63.30 -9.62 25.69
C GLN A 265 64.41 -10.50 26.27
N ARG A 266 65.61 -10.43 25.69
CA ARG A 266 66.79 -11.13 26.20
C ARG A 266 68.07 -10.33 25.92
N GLY A 267 68.73 -9.89 26.99
CA GLY A 267 69.92 -9.04 26.90
C GLY A 267 69.60 -7.75 26.16
N ASP A 268 70.34 -7.51 25.08
CA ASP A 268 70.22 -6.31 24.26
C ASP A 268 69.14 -6.40 23.18
N TYR A 269 68.44 -7.53 23.05
CA TYR A 269 67.42 -7.74 22.03
C TYR A 269 66.01 -7.66 22.61
N LEU A 270 65.14 -6.94 21.91
CA LEU A 270 63.71 -6.92 22.17
C LEU A 270 62.93 -7.16 20.87
N LEU A 271 61.95 -8.05 20.94
CA LEU A 271 61.00 -8.37 19.89
C LEU A 271 59.59 -8.21 20.47
N ASN A 272 58.75 -7.40 19.82
CA ASN A 272 57.31 -7.50 20.00
C ASN A 272 56.67 -7.94 18.70
N LEU A 273 55.64 -8.76 18.81
CA LEU A 273 54.80 -9.23 17.74
C LEU A 273 53.34 -9.06 18.14
N VAL A 274 52.57 -8.44 17.27
CA VAL A 274 51.12 -8.33 17.39
C VAL A 274 50.50 -8.83 16.11
N LEU A 275 49.55 -9.73 16.25
CA LEU A 275 48.72 -10.23 15.18
C LEU A 275 47.28 -9.84 15.48
N ASP A 276 46.72 -8.91 14.72
CA ASP A 276 45.31 -8.53 14.76
C ASP A 276 44.58 -9.26 13.61
N ALA A 277 43.56 -10.03 13.94
CA ALA A 277 42.76 -10.79 12.98
C ALA A 277 41.29 -10.65 13.35
N ALA A 278 40.57 -9.84 12.59
CA ALA A 278 39.17 -9.50 12.85
C ALA A 278 38.30 -9.76 11.62
N SER A 279 37.09 -10.28 11.84
CA SER A 279 36.03 -10.37 10.84
C SER A 279 34.75 -9.81 11.46
N ARG A 280 34.24 -8.71 10.91
CA ARG A 280 33.02 -8.03 11.37
C ARG A 280 31.96 -8.08 10.28
N GLU A 281 30.78 -8.56 10.63
CA GLU A 281 29.63 -8.65 9.74
C GLU A 281 28.49 -7.80 10.29
N GLY A 282 27.88 -6.98 9.43
CA GLY A 282 26.72 -6.15 9.74
C GLY A 282 25.60 -6.42 8.75
N VAL A 283 24.36 -6.47 9.24
CA VAL A 283 23.16 -6.55 8.41
C VAL A 283 22.13 -5.57 8.95
N ALA A 284 21.63 -4.72 8.07
CA ALA A 284 20.50 -3.84 8.32
C ALA A 284 19.37 -4.17 7.33
N LYS A 285 18.12 -4.19 7.82
CA LYS A 285 16.93 -4.39 7.00
C LYS A 285 15.94 -3.26 7.25
N ILE A 286 15.44 -2.67 6.19
CA ILE A 286 14.39 -1.65 6.22
C ILE A 286 13.18 -2.19 5.45
N LEU A 287 11.99 -2.07 6.04
CA LEU A 287 10.73 -2.45 5.41
C LEU A 287 9.70 -1.34 5.68
N ALA A 288 9.18 -0.76 4.60
CA ALA A 288 8.04 0.13 4.65
C ALA A 288 6.88 -0.46 3.85
N GLU A 289 5.70 -0.51 4.46
CA GLU A 289 4.47 -1.04 3.84
C GLU A 289 3.33 -0.01 3.88
N PRO A 290 3.41 1.11 3.12
CA PRO A 290 2.31 2.06 3.08
C PRO A 290 1.13 1.49 2.29
N ASN A 291 -0.07 1.81 2.75
CA ASN A 291 -1.31 1.51 2.06
C ASN A 291 -2.20 2.75 1.97
N LEU A 292 -2.93 2.88 0.88
CA LEU A 292 -3.84 4.01 0.67
C LEU A 292 -4.99 3.59 -0.24
N THR A 293 -6.19 4.08 0.05
CA THR A 293 -7.41 3.81 -0.73
C THR A 293 -7.94 5.09 -1.34
N THR A 294 -8.35 5.04 -2.61
CA THR A 294 -8.95 6.17 -3.32
C THR A 294 -9.98 5.70 -4.35
N LEU A 295 -10.77 6.62 -4.88
CA LEU A 295 -11.69 6.34 -5.98
C LEU A 295 -10.94 6.24 -7.31
N THR A 296 -11.47 5.44 -8.22
CA THR A 296 -11.02 5.45 -9.63
C THR A 296 -11.07 6.87 -10.21
N GLY A 297 -10.00 7.28 -10.90
CA GLY A 297 -9.82 8.60 -11.47
C GLY A 297 -9.48 9.71 -10.48
N GLN A 298 -9.34 9.42 -9.18
CA GLN A 298 -9.00 10.42 -8.16
C GLN A 298 -7.60 10.20 -7.58
N PRO A 299 -6.71 11.22 -7.64
CA PRO A 299 -5.39 11.10 -7.04
C PRO A 299 -5.50 11.09 -5.52
N ALA A 300 -4.70 10.25 -4.87
CA ALA A 300 -4.56 10.26 -3.42
C ALA A 300 -3.10 10.25 -3.01
N GLN A 301 -2.82 10.87 -1.87
CA GLN A 301 -1.49 11.01 -1.31
C GLN A 301 -1.51 10.65 0.17
N PHE A 302 -0.46 9.96 0.61
CA PHE A 302 -0.20 9.57 1.98
C PHE A 302 1.25 9.94 2.29
N LEU A 303 1.46 10.57 3.43
CA LEU A 303 2.79 10.86 3.96
C LEU A 303 2.80 10.48 5.44
N ALA A 304 3.76 9.66 5.83
CA ALA A 304 4.04 9.33 7.22
C ALA A 304 5.50 9.63 7.52
N GLY A 305 5.74 10.67 8.32
CA GLY A 305 7.08 11.05 8.73
C GLY A 305 7.07 12.39 9.44
N GLY A 306 8.05 13.23 9.15
CA GLY A 306 8.19 14.54 9.78
C GLY A 306 8.75 15.58 8.84
N GLU A 307 8.97 16.78 9.37
CA GLU A 307 9.64 17.86 8.67
C GLU A 307 10.94 18.20 9.41
N PHE A 308 12.01 18.46 8.67
CA PHE A 308 13.24 18.99 9.26
C PHE A 308 13.55 20.40 8.70
N PRO A 309 13.93 21.34 9.58
CA PRO A 309 14.22 22.72 9.18
C PRO A 309 15.61 22.84 8.54
N ILE A 310 15.70 23.60 7.45
CA ILE A 310 16.92 23.92 6.72
C ILE A 310 17.09 25.44 6.67
N PRO A 311 18.21 25.99 7.15
CA PRO A 311 18.49 27.42 7.05
C PRO A 311 18.88 27.78 5.61
N VAL A 312 18.15 28.72 5.00
CA VAL A 312 18.39 29.24 3.64
C VAL A 312 18.67 30.75 3.71
N PRO A 313 19.82 31.24 3.21
CA PRO A 313 20.13 32.67 3.23
C PRO A 313 19.26 33.44 2.22
N GLN A 314 18.52 34.46 2.67
CA GLN A 314 17.63 35.29 1.82
C GLN A 314 18.24 36.65 1.40
N GLY A 315 19.57 36.80 1.48
CA GLY A 315 20.25 38.08 1.25
C GLY A 315 20.19 39.00 2.47
N ASN A 316 20.98 40.09 2.47
CA ASN A 316 21.08 41.07 3.58
C ASN A 316 21.38 40.48 4.97
N GLY A 317 22.01 39.30 5.05
CA GLY A 317 22.32 38.64 6.33
C GLY A 317 21.11 38.01 7.03
N GLN A 318 19.95 37.93 6.37
CA GLN A 318 18.77 37.22 6.89
C GLN A 318 18.82 35.73 6.53
N VAL A 319 18.47 34.87 7.49
CA VAL A 319 18.36 33.42 7.32
C VAL A 319 16.89 33.04 7.46
N ALA A 320 16.30 32.51 6.39
CA ALA A 320 14.97 31.91 6.41
C ALA A 320 15.07 30.43 6.79
N ILE A 321 14.04 29.88 7.42
CA ILE A 321 13.96 28.45 7.74
C ILE A 321 12.99 27.80 6.73
N GLU A 322 13.50 26.95 5.86
CA GLU A 322 12.72 26.11 4.93
C GLU A 322 12.50 24.73 5.55
N HIS A 323 11.27 24.24 5.59
CA HIS A 323 10.98 22.91 6.12
C HIS A 323 10.93 21.90 4.96
N LYS A 324 11.65 20.78 5.09
CA LYS A 324 11.57 19.66 4.14
C LYS A 324 10.99 18.44 4.82
N GLU A 325 9.98 17.87 4.18
CA GLU A 325 9.35 16.63 4.58
C GLU A 325 10.29 15.44 4.36
N PHE A 326 10.20 14.45 5.24
CA PHE A 326 10.83 13.14 5.11
C PHE A 326 9.91 12.05 5.68
N GLY A 327 10.24 10.79 5.40
CA GLY A 327 9.48 9.61 5.79
C GLY A 327 8.99 8.82 4.59
N VAL A 328 7.87 8.12 4.77
CA VAL A 328 7.25 7.25 3.77
C VAL A 328 6.12 8.00 3.08
N GLY A 329 6.32 8.34 1.81
CA GLY A 329 5.36 8.95 0.91
C GLY A 329 4.80 7.96 -0.13
N LEU A 330 3.49 8.00 -0.34
CA LEU A 330 2.79 7.24 -1.36
C LEU A 330 1.77 8.15 -2.05
N GLY A 331 1.98 8.42 -3.34
CA GLY A 331 1.00 9.06 -4.21
C GLY A 331 0.57 8.11 -5.31
N PHE A 332 -0.72 7.98 -5.58
CA PHE A 332 -1.18 7.21 -6.73
C PHE A 332 -2.51 7.70 -7.32
N LEU A 333 -2.68 7.45 -8.61
CA LEU A 333 -3.90 7.69 -9.37
C LEU A 333 -4.31 6.37 -10.06
N PRO A 334 -5.37 5.71 -9.57
CA PRO A 334 -5.86 4.48 -10.17
C PRO A 334 -6.97 4.78 -11.19
N THR A 335 -7.00 4.02 -12.29
CA THR A 335 -8.12 4.00 -13.24
C THR A 335 -8.50 2.55 -13.50
N VAL A 336 -9.71 2.16 -13.11
CA VAL A 336 -10.20 0.80 -13.37
C VAL A 336 -10.76 0.72 -14.79
N LEU A 337 -10.31 -0.28 -15.54
CA LEU A 337 -10.71 -0.53 -16.92
C LEU A 337 -11.82 -1.59 -16.99
N ASP A 338 -12.56 -1.61 -18.09
CA ASP A 338 -13.64 -2.58 -18.35
C ASP A 338 -13.15 -4.04 -18.41
N SER A 339 -11.86 -4.24 -18.70
CA SER A 339 -11.16 -5.54 -18.64
C SER A 339 -11.01 -6.12 -17.23
N GLY A 340 -11.29 -5.33 -16.19
CA GLY A 340 -11.02 -5.68 -14.79
C GLY A 340 -9.56 -5.49 -14.37
N THR A 341 -8.72 -4.93 -15.25
CA THR A 341 -7.38 -4.46 -14.90
C THR A 341 -7.43 -3.04 -14.35
N ILE A 342 -6.41 -2.68 -13.59
CA ILE A 342 -6.28 -1.39 -12.93
C ILE A 342 -5.01 -0.74 -13.50
N ASN A 343 -5.21 0.34 -14.25
CA ASN A 343 -4.10 1.21 -14.63
C ASN A 343 -3.73 2.08 -13.41
N LEU A 344 -2.46 2.12 -13.08
CA LEU A 344 -1.95 2.82 -11.91
C LEU A 344 -0.81 3.74 -12.33
N GLN A 345 -0.95 5.03 -12.03
CA GLN A 345 0.19 5.92 -11.94
C GLN A 345 0.62 5.99 -10.47
N VAL A 346 1.85 5.55 -10.18
CA VAL A 346 2.36 5.40 -8.81
C VAL A 346 3.61 6.23 -8.62
N ASN A 347 3.67 6.94 -7.49
CA ASN A 347 4.83 7.65 -6.98
C ASN A 347 5.08 7.20 -5.53
N VAL A 348 6.20 6.54 -5.29
CA VAL A 348 6.59 6.04 -3.97
C VAL A 348 7.88 6.72 -3.58
N GLU A 349 7.95 7.18 -2.34
CA GLU A 349 9.12 7.80 -1.75
C GLU A 349 9.34 7.27 -0.33
N VAL A 350 10.56 6.87 -0.02
CA VAL A 350 10.99 6.54 1.33
C VAL A 350 12.24 7.33 1.60
N SER A 351 12.21 8.13 2.65
CA SER A 351 13.30 9.01 3.02
C SER A 351 13.62 8.92 4.50
N ASP A 352 14.92 8.80 4.80
CA ASP A 352 15.45 8.69 6.16
C ASP A 352 16.51 9.76 6.40
N LEU A 353 16.56 10.27 7.63
CA LEU A 353 17.64 11.17 8.06
C LEU A 353 18.92 10.37 8.27
N VAL A 354 19.99 10.83 7.64
CA VAL A 354 21.30 10.19 7.71
C VAL A 354 22.34 11.18 8.26
N PRO A 355 23.01 10.87 9.38
CA PRO A 355 23.93 11.79 10.03
C PRO A 355 25.32 11.87 9.37
N VAL A 356 25.69 10.95 8.46
CA VAL A 356 27.07 10.82 7.95
C VAL A 356 27.53 11.91 6.98
N ASN A 357 26.66 12.82 6.53
CA ASN A 357 27.01 13.88 5.57
C ASN A 357 26.42 15.26 5.97
N SER A 358 26.49 15.62 7.24
CA SER A 358 25.89 16.88 7.69
C SER A 358 26.67 18.11 7.24
N LEU A 359 25.97 19.12 6.72
CA LEU A 359 26.58 20.43 6.50
C LEU A 359 26.72 21.14 7.85
N GLN A 360 27.96 21.48 8.24
CA GLN A 360 28.24 22.35 9.38
C GLN A 360 28.25 23.80 8.92
N VAL A 361 27.17 24.54 9.19
CA VAL A 361 27.13 25.98 8.90
C VAL A 361 27.61 26.73 10.14
N GLY A 362 28.78 27.37 10.05
CA GLY A 362 29.27 28.29 11.07
C GLY A 362 28.55 29.64 10.99
N VAL A 363 28.02 30.11 12.11
CA VAL A 363 27.30 31.41 12.17
C VAL A 363 28.29 32.52 12.54
N GLY A 364 28.99 33.06 11.54
CA GLY A 364 29.86 34.22 11.70
C GLY A 364 31.21 33.95 12.40
N SER A 365 32.17 34.85 12.19
CA SER A 365 33.51 34.77 12.76
C SER A 365 33.46 35.07 14.27
N GLY A 366 33.37 34.03 15.10
CA GLY A 366 33.48 34.14 16.57
C GLY A 366 32.43 33.37 17.38
N VAL A 367 31.46 32.71 16.74
CA VAL A 367 30.44 31.89 17.44
C VAL A 367 30.78 30.41 17.28
N SER A 368 30.97 29.70 18.40
CA SER A 368 31.33 28.27 18.44
C SER A 368 30.17 27.30 18.23
N THR A 369 28.96 27.79 17.96
CA THR A 369 27.77 26.96 17.71
C THR A 369 27.73 26.55 16.24
N GLN A 370 27.95 25.27 15.96
CA GLN A 370 27.81 24.67 14.64
C GLN A 370 26.37 24.20 14.44
N PHE A 371 25.70 24.65 13.39
CA PHE A 371 24.40 24.08 12.99
C PHE A 371 24.66 22.79 12.19
N PHE A 372 24.07 21.69 12.64
CA PHE A 372 24.14 20.38 11.98
C PHE A 372 22.89 20.19 11.12
N VAL A 373 23.05 20.22 9.79
CA VAL A 373 21.96 19.88 8.87
C VAL A 373 22.21 18.45 8.36
N PRO A 374 21.45 17.43 8.81
CA PRO A 374 21.62 16.05 8.36
C PRO A 374 21.33 15.91 6.86
N ALA A 375 21.96 14.92 6.23
CA ALA A 375 21.63 14.55 4.85
C ALA A 375 20.36 13.69 4.84
N LEU A 376 19.64 13.71 3.71
CA LEU A 376 18.47 12.88 3.50
C LEU A 376 18.81 11.75 2.52
N ALA A 377 18.67 10.50 2.95
CA ALA A 377 18.72 9.36 2.03
C ALA A 377 17.32 9.14 1.47
N LYS A 378 17.15 9.39 0.16
CA LYS A 378 15.87 9.27 -0.53
C LYS A 378 15.89 8.08 -1.49
N ARG A 379 14.87 7.24 -1.39
CA ARG A 379 14.57 6.11 -2.29
C ARG A 379 13.23 6.39 -2.92
N SER A 380 13.20 6.59 -4.23
CA SER A 380 11.95 6.95 -4.91
C SER A 380 11.78 6.20 -6.23
N ALA A 381 10.54 5.84 -6.54
CA ALA A 381 10.15 5.27 -7.83
C ALA A 381 8.86 5.91 -8.32
N SER A 382 8.84 6.29 -9.60
CA SER A 382 7.66 6.82 -10.29
C SER A 382 7.44 6.00 -11.56
N SER A 383 6.29 5.35 -11.69
CA SER A 383 5.99 4.50 -12.84
C SER A 383 4.49 4.44 -13.10
N THR A 384 4.12 4.07 -14.33
CA THR A 384 2.75 3.75 -14.71
C THR A 384 2.68 2.27 -15.08
N VAL A 385 1.84 1.51 -14.39
CA VAL A 385 1.71 0.05 -14.58
C VAL A 385 0.25 -0.34 -14.69
N GLU A 386 -0.02 -1.43 -15.41
CA GLU A 386 -1.36 -2.01 -15.49
C GLU A 386 -1.32 -3.43 -14.91
N LEU A 387 -2.19 -3.69 -13.94
CA LEU A 387 -2.21 -4.95 -13.19
C LEU A 387 -3.64 -5.42 -12.99
N ALA A 388 -3.87 -6.73 -12.94
CA ALA A 388 -5.15 -7.23 -12.47
C ALA A 388 -5.27 -7.03 -10.94
N THR A 389 -6.50 -7.05 -10.43
CA THR A 389 -6.74 -6.93 -8.98
C THR A 389 -6.02 -8.04 -8.20
N GLY A 390 -5.26 -7.66 -7.18
CA GLY A 390 -4.46 -8.55 -6.32
C GLY A 390 -3.12 -9.00 -6.90
N GLN A 391 -2.75 -8.62 -8.13
CA GLN A 391 -1.43 -8.95 -8.69
C GLN A 391 -0.34 -8.01 -8.17
N THR A 392 0.85 -8.57 -7.93
CA THR A 392 2.02 -7.82 -7.47
C THR A 392 3.03 -7.69 -8.59
N ILE A 393 3.62 -6.51 -8.76
CA ILE A 393 4.77 -6.28 -9.64
C ILE A 393 5.86 -5.50 -8.90
N ALA A 394 7.12 -5.77 -9.24
CA ALA A 394 8.23 -4.92 -8.84
C ALA A 394 8.34 -3.73 -9.79
N ILE A 395 8.24 -2.51 -9.28
CA ILE A 395 8.35 -1.27 -10.09
C ILE A 395 9.78 -0.70 -10.10
N ALA A 396 10.60 -1.10 -9.13
CA ALA A 396 12.00 -0.70 -9.04
C ALA A 396 12.81 -1.78 -8.31
N GLY A 397 14.08 -1.88 -8.67
CA GLY A 397 15.07 -2.74 -8.04
C GLY A 397 16.47 -2.15 -8.17
N MET A 398 17.30 -2.31 -7.16
CA MET A 398 18.69 -1.87 -7.16
C MET A 398 19.55 -2.87 -6.38
N LEU A 399 20.69 -3.24 -6.95
CA LEU A 399 21.77 -3.93 -6.26
C LEU A 399 23.00 -3.05 -6.40
N ASN A 400 23.53 -2.59 -5.27
CA ASN A 400 24.76 -1.81 -5.20
C ASN A 400 25.79 -2.62 -4.41
N GLU A 401 26.98 -2.82 -4.96
CA GLU A 401 28.07 -3.54 -4.30
C GLU A 401 29.36 -2.73 -4.41
N ASN A 402 30.01 -2.51 -3.27
CA ASN A 402 31.27 -1.81 -3.16
C ASN A 402 32.28 -2.72 -2.46
N LEU A 403 33.38 -3.02 -3.15
CA LEU A 403 34.44 -3.89 -2.66
C LEU A 403 35.75 -3.09 -2.65
N ARG A 404 36.39 -3.06 -1.49
CA ARG A 404 37.70 -2.43 -1.29
C ARG A 404 38.63 -3.43 -0.64
N GLU A 405 39.75 -3.68 -1.30
CA GLU A 405 40.84 -4.47 -0.75
C GLU A 405 42.09 -3.59 -0.67
N ASN A 406 42.69 -3.51 0.51
CA ASN A 406 43.91 -2.78 0.76
C ASN A 406 44.96 -3.75 1.32
N VAL A 407 46.09 -3.86 0.65
CA VAL A 407 47.18 -4.75 1.05
C VAL A 407 48.46 -3.95 1.16
N SER A 408 48.99 -3.85 2.38
CA SER A 408 50.30 -3.27 2.65
C SER A 408 51.26 -4.41 3.00
N LYS A 409 52.34 -4.58 2.24
CA LYS A 409 53.29 -5.68 2.46
C LYS A 409 54.73 -5.23 2.33
N MET A 410 55.62 -5.89 3.05
CA MET A 410 57.06 -5.73 2.87
C MET A 410 57.49 -6.38 1.55
N PRO A 411 58.18 -5.67 0.63
CA PRO A 411 58.67 -6.25 -0.61
C PRO A 411 59.55 -7.48 -0.34
N GLY A 412 59.33 -8.58 -1.08
CA GLY A 412 60.04 -9.84 -0.90
C GLY A 412 59.46 -10.72 0.22
N LEU A 413 59.58 -10.30 1.49
CA LEU A 413 59.16 -11.13 2.64
C LEU A 413 57.64 -11.33 2.73
N GLY A 414 56.84 -10.36 2.27
CA GLY A 414 55.37 -10.45 2.24
C GLY A 414 54.81 -11.45 1.23
N ASP A 415 55.63 -11.89 0.27
CA ASP A 415 55.23 -12.84 -0.79
C ASP A 415 55.62 -14.29 -0.47
N LEU A 416 56.28 -14.55 0.67
CA LEU A 416 56.64 -15.90 1.10
C LEU A 416 55.39 -16.73 1.42
N PRO A 417 55.33 -18.01 0.99
CA PRO A 417 54.24 -18.89 1.37
C PRO A 417 54.25 -19.12 2.89
N VAL A 418 53.07 -19.11 3.51
CA VAL A 418 52.84 -19.28 4.96
C VAL A 418 53.39 -18.13 5.82
N LEU A 419 54.65 -17.76 5.65
CA LEU A 419 55.34 -16.73 6.45
C LEU A 419 55.00 -15.29 6.01
N GLY A 420 54.60 -15.08 4.76
CA GLY A 420 54.30 -13.74 4.23
C GLY A 420 53.15 -13.04 4.95
N VAL A 421 52.27 -13.78 5.62
CA VAL A 421 51.19 -13.25 6.47
C VAL A 421 51.73 -12.39 7.62
N LEU A 422 52.92 -12.71 8.15
CA LEU A 422 53.57 -11.92 9.21
C LEU A 422 54.20 -10.61 8.69
N PHE A 423 54.34 -10.48 7.37
CA PHE A 423 54.99 -9.34 6.71
C PHE A 423 54.02 -8.57 5.80
N ARG A 424 52.72 -8.82 5.93
CA ARG A 424 51.66 -8.08 5.23
C ARG A 424 50.48 -7.79 6.15
N SER A 425 49.88 -6.63 5.95
CA SER A 425 48.58 -6.25 6.48
C SER A 425 47.58 -6.21 5.32
N GLN A 426 46.42 -6.83 5.51
CA GLN A 426 45.34 -6.89 4.53
C GLN A 426 44.02 -6.45 5.17
N GLU A 427 43.33 -5.54 4.52
CA GLU A 427 42.00 -5.08 4.88
C GLU A 427 41.06 -5.30 3.68
N PHE A 428 39.96 -5.98 3.91
CA PHE A 428 38.92 -6.29 2.94
C PHE A 428 37.60 -5.76 3.46
N ILE A 429 37.01 -4.81 2.76
CA ILE A 429 35.72 -4.21 3.06
C ILE A 429 34.78 -4.51 1.89
N LYS A 430 33.66 -5.16 2.18
CA LYS A 430 32.57 -5.39 1.22
C LYS A 430 31.27 -4.82 1.78
N GLU A 431 30.67 -3.91 1.04
CA GLU A 431 29.37 -3.29 1.34
C GLU A 431 28.40 -3.63 0.20
N GLN A 432 27.21 -4.10 0.55
CA GLN A 432 26.19 -4.50 -0.42
C GLN A 432 24.83 -3.97 0.02
N THR A 433 24.11 -3.29 -0.87
CA THR A 433 22.76 -2.78 -0.63
C THR A 433 21.81 -3.28 -1.72
N GLU A 434 20.72 -3.90 -1.30
CA GLU A 434 19.65 -4.40 -2.16
C GLU A 434 18.36 -3.67 -1.84
N LEU A 435 17.70 -3.09 -2.84
CA LEU A 435 16.42 -2.41 -2.71
C LEU A 435 15.44 -2.97 -3.74
N VAL A 436 14.21 -3.26 -3.32
CA VAL A 436 13.11 -3.60 -4.24
C VAL A 436 11.82 -2.92 -3.78
N ILE A 437 11.07 -2.38 -4.74
CA ILE A 437 9.77 -1.75 -4.51
C ILE A 437 8.69 -2.54 -5.25
N PHE A 438 7.77 -3.10 -4.49
CA PHE A 438 6.61 -3.83 -5.01
C PHE A 438 5.33 -3.01 -4.86
N VAL A 439 4.41 -3.18 -5.81
CA VAL A 439 3.07 -2.58 -5.74
C VAL A 439 2.01 -3.64 -6.03
N THR A 440 0.90 -3.57 -5.31
CA THR A 440 -0.23 -4.51 -5.44
C THR A 440 -1.55 -3.74 -5.32
N PRO A 441 -2.28 -3.47 -6.42
CA PRO A 441 -3.61 -2.90 -6.33
C PRO A 441 -4.65 -3.94 -5.96
N ARG A 442 -5.66 -3.54 -5.21
CA ARG A 442 -6.86 -4.33 -4.92
C ARG A 442 -8.10 -3.45 -4.92
N LEU A 443 -9.24 -4.03 -5.28
CA LEU A 443 -10.53 -3.36 -5.08
C LEU A 443 -10.84 -3.37 -3.58
N ALA A 444 -11.01 -2.18 -3.00
CA ALA A 444 -11.30 -2.03 -1.58
C ALA A 444 -12.78 -2.32 -1.31
N ARG A 445 -13.04 -2.89 -0.14
CA ARG A 445 -14.39 -3.07 0.40
C ARG A 445 -14.48 -2.30 1.73
N SER A 446 -15.63 -1.72 2.01
CA SER A 446 -15.89 -1.12 3.32
C SER A 446 -16.07 -2.21 4.37
N PHE A 447 -15.63 -1.92 5.59
CA PHE A 447 -15.80 -2.80 6.75
C PHE A 447 -16.76 -2.15 7.76
N ALA A 448 -17.51 -2.97 8.49
CA ALA A 448 -18.29 -2.47 9.62
C ALA A 448 -17.34 -1.98 10.72
N PRO A 449 -17.65 -0.89 11.45
CA PRO A 449 -16.77 -0.33 12.48
C PRO A 449 -16.32 -1.35 13.53
N GLU A 450 -17.18 -2.31 13.87
CA GLU A 450 -16.93 -3.37 14.85
C GLU A 450 -15.79 -4.34 14.45
N GLN A 451 -15.42 -4.38 13.17
CA GLN A 451 -14.36 -5.24 12.65
C GLN A 451 -12.99 -4.55 12.64
N VAL A 452 -12.94 -3.24 12.92
CA VAL A 452 -11.70 -2.45 12.90
C VAL A 452 -10.93 -2.68 14.20
N ARG A 453 -9.82 -3.42 14.13
CA ARG A 453 -8.87 -3.53 15.24
C ARG A 453 -7.85 -2.40 15.13
N LEU A 454 -7.83 -1.51 16.10
CA LEU A 454 -6.81 -0.47 16.19
C LEU A 454 -5.48 -1.10 16.65
N PRO A 455 -4.32 -0.63 16.16
CA PRO A 455 -3.01 -1.06 16.65
C PRO A 455 -2.82 -0.87 18.16
N THR A 456 -3.56 0.06 18.76
CA THR A 456 -3.57 0.35 20.20
C THR A 456 -4.47 -0.58 21.00
N GLY A 457 -5.35 -1.35 20.36
CA GLY A 457 -6.36 -2.18 21.04
C GLY A 457 -5.77 -3.36 21.84
N SER A 458 -4.52 -3.74 21.58
CA SER A 458 -3.80 -4.81 22.29
C SER A 458 -2.64 -4.28 23.14
N PHE A 459 -2.50 -2.96 23.30
CA PHE A 459 -1.44 -2.38 24.12
C PHE A 459 -1.91 -2.25 25.56
N VAL A 460 -1.38 -3.11 26.43
CA VAL A 460 -1.52 -2.99 27.88
C VAL A 460 -0.17 -2.49 28.42
N PRO A 461 -0.11 -1.33 29.10
CA PRO A 461 1.12 -0.85 29.69
C PRO A 461 1.59 -1.82 30.79
N PRO A 462 2.91 -2.09 30.90
CA PRO A 462 3.44 -2.96 31.95
C PRO A 462 3.19 -2.35 33.33
N SER A 463 3.02 -3.19 34.34
CA SER A 463 2.96 -2.72 35.73
C SER A 463 4.33 -2.19 36.20
N ASP A 464 4.36 -1.30 37.19
CA ASP A 464 5.60 -0.74 37.72
C ASP A 464 6.60 -1.82 38.16
N LEU A 465 6.11 -2.92 38.74
CA LEU A 465 6.96 -4.04 39.16
C LEU A 465 7.53 -4.77 37.93
N GLU A 466 6.75 -5.04 36.89
CA GLU A 466 7.26 -5.64 35.65
C GLU A 466 8.23 -4.71 34.91
N PHE A 467 7.99 -3.40 34.95
CA PHE A 467 8.87 -2.41 34.36
C PHE A 467 10.21 -2.32 35.10
N TYR A 468 10.19 -2.13 36.43
CA TYR A 468 11.40 -1.92 37.22
C TYR A 468 12.15 -3.22 37.58
N LEU A 469 11.44 -4.34 37.77
CA LEU A 469 12.04 -5.61 38.18
C LEU A 469 12.35 -6.54 37.00
N LEU A 470 11.46 -6.60 36.00
CA LEU A 470 11.58 -7.51 34.87
C LEU A 470 12.06 -6.81 33.58
N GLY A 471 12.18 -5.48 33.59
CA GLY A 471 12.59 -4.70 32.42
C GLY A 471 11.65 -4.86 31.24
N SER A 472 10.40 -5.27 31.47
CA SER A 472 9.45 -5.53 30.40
C SER A 472 8.71 -4.27 30.01
N PHE A 473 8.62 -4.02 28.71
CA PHE A 473 7.90 -2.88 28.12
C PHE A 473 6.49 -3.25 27.64
N ARG A 474 6.08 -4.53 27.79
CA ARG A 474 4.76 -5.05 27.41
C ARG A 474 4.37 -6.15 28.39
N SER A 475 3.14 -6.13 28.92
CA SER A 475 2.62 -7.29 29.64
C SER A 475 2.17 -8.36 28.65
N LEU A 476 2.51 -9.62 28.93
CA LEU A 476 1.94 -10.77 28.23
C LEU A 476 0.60 -11.06 28.89
N GLU A 477 -0.50 -10.78 28.20
CA GLU A 477 -1.81 -11.24 28.64
C GLU A 477 -1.81 -12.78 28.53
N GLU A 478 -1.81 -13.49 29.66
CA GLU A 478 -2.14 -14.91 29.68
C GLU A 478 -3.57 -15.04 29.13
N GLY A 479 -3.71 -15.70 27.97
CA GLY A 479 -5.00 -15.91 27.35
C GLY A 479 -5.98 -16.59 28.30
N GLY A 480 -7.01 -15.87 28.74
CA GLY A 480 -8.03 -16.37 29.65
C GLY A 480 -9.18 -15.38 29.84
N ASP A 481 -10.28 -15.66 29.14
CA ASP A 481 -11.63 -15.15 29.35
C ASP A 481 -11.92 -13.64 29.25
N ASN A 482 -12.78 -13.35 28.27
CA ASN A 482 -13.66 -12.21 28.12
C ASN A 482 -13.94 -11.48 29.46
N PRO A 483 -13.52 -10.22 29.65
CA PRO A 483 -13.91 -9.47 30.83
C PRO A 483 -15.39 -9.12 30.70
N ARG A 484 -16.24 -9.97 31.30
CA ARG A 484 -17.58 -9.57 31.72
C ARG A 484 -17.43 -8.25 32.47
N GLN A 485 -18.13 -7.24 31.96
CA GLN A 485 -18.63 -6.05 32.67
C GLN A 485 -18.09 -5.93 34.09
N ARG A 486 -17.00 -5.18 34.26
CA ARG A 486 -16.75 -4.56 35.57
C ARG A 486 -17.85 -3.52 35.76
N PRO A 487 -18.68 -3.60 36.81
CA PRO A 487 -19.59 -2.51 37.10
C PRO A 487 -18.76 -1.25 37.33
N SER A 488 -19.21 -0.16 36.73
CA SER A 488 -18.68 1.18 36.93
C SER A 488 -18.52 1.47 38.43
N SER A 489 -17.53 2.29 38.77
CA SER A 489 -17.16 2.74 40.12
C SER A 489 -18.22 3.53 40.88
N PHE A 490 -19.50 3.36 40.54
CA PHE A 490 -20.67 3.91 41.21
C PHE A 490 -21.38 2.90 42.14
N ASP A 491 -21.06 1.60 42.06
CA ASP A 491 -21.67 0.56 42.91
C ASP A 491 -20.83 0.18 44.14
N LEU A 492 -19.65 0.77 44.34
CA LEU A 492 -18.82 0.51 45.53
C LEU A 492 -19.10 1.44 46.72
N GLU A 493 -20.01 2.41 46.56
CA GLU A 493 -20.32 3.40 47.61
C GLU A 493 -21.48 2.98 48.53
N LEU A 494 -22.04 1.77 48.34
CA LEU A 494 -23.15 1.26 49.16
C LEU A 494 -22.80 0.06 50.06
N MET A 495 -21.50 -0.21 50.32
CA MET A 495 -21.08 -1.30 51.20
C MET A 495 -20.06 -0.92 52.29
N SER A 496 -19.87 0.37 52.59
CA SER A 496 -18.97 0.79 53.69
C SER A 496 -19.63 1.60 54.81
N SER A 497 -20.96 1.67 54.90
CA SER A 497 -21.65 2.27 56.05
C SER A 497 -22.36 1.21 56.90
N ARG A 498 -21.57 0.45 57.66
CA ARG A 498 -22.04 -0.12 58.93
C ARG A 498 -21.26 0.54 60.07
N PRO A 499 -21.85 1.53 60.75
CA PRO A 499 -21.43 1.85 62.10
C PRO A 499 -22.13 0.91 63.10
N ASP A 500 -21.37 0.60 64.15
CA ASP A 500 -21.81 0.26 65.49
C ASP A 500 -22.18 -1.19 65.84
N GLY A 501 -21.18 -1.87 66.41
CA GLY A 501 -21.36 -2.81 67.51
C GLY A 501 -20.78 -2.21 68.79
N GLY A 502 -21.51 -1.29 69.43
CA GLY A 502 -21.25 -0.77 70.76
C GLY A 502 -22.43 -1.10 71.68
N THR A 503 -22.17 -1.87 72.73
CA THR A 503 -23.15 -2.31 73.73
C THR A 503 -23.48 -1.18 74.69
N GLU A 504 -24.74 -0.76 74.76
CA GLU A 504 -25.41 -0.24 75.96
C GLU A 504 -26.92 -0.09 75.69
N GLY A 505 -27.73 -0.29 76.73
CA GLY A 505 -29.13 -0.72 76.60
C GLY A 505 -30.19 0.35 76.82
N ARG A 506 -31.42 -0.18 76.84
CA ARG A 506 -32.64 0.24 77.57
C ARG A 506 -33.73 1.04 76.83
N PHE A 507 -34.83 0.29 76.66
CA PHE A 507 -36.24 0.61 76.94
C PHE A 507 -36.97 1.71 76.15
N GLY A 508 -38.20 1.36 75.73
CA GLY A 508 -39.29 2.31 75.55
C GLY A 508 -40.28 1.86 74.50
N HIS A 509 -41.39 1.28 74.94
CA HIS A 509 -42.56 0.91 74.16
C HIS A 509 -43.49 2.13 73.93
N ASP A 510 -44.53 1.92 73.13
CA ASP A 510 -45.75 2.73 72.96
C ASP A 510 -45.63 3.93 71.98
N LEU A 511 -46.47 4.12 70.96
CA LEU A 511 -47.79 3.61 70.58
C LEU A 511 -47.91 3.54 69.05
#